data_AF-A0AAN5NAV4-F1
#
_entry.id   AF-A0AAN5NAV4-F1
#
_cell.length_a   1.000
_cell.length_b   1.000
_cell.length_c   1.000
_cell.angle_alpha   90.00
_cell.angle_beta   90.00
_cell.angle_gamma   90.00
#
_symmetry.space_group_name_H-M   'P 1'
#
loop_
_entity.id
_entity.type
_entity.pdbx_description
1 polymer ?
#
loop_
_entity_poly.entity_id
_entity_poly.type
_entity_poly.pdbx_seq_one_letter_code
_entity_poly.pdbx_strand_id
1 'polypeptide(L)' 'MREKSKYYIIDNKNMAITLGFLLNREFYRYDDRFNKGKKVYSFVDDAKFREALTIVSDFKRKNNK' A
#
# COMPACT_ATOMS: atom_id res chain seq x y z
N MET A 1 5.47 1.60 -23.47
CA MET A 1 5.63 1.90 -22.03
C MET A 1 4.44 1.30 -21.30
N ARG A 2 4.63 0.44 -20.29
CA ARG A 2 3.49 -0.07 -19.49
C ARG A 2 2.82 1.12 -18.82
N GLU A 3 1.55 1.33 -19.07
CA GLU A 3 0.75 2.32 -18.36
C GLU A 3 0.92 2.07 -16.86
N LYS A 4 1.40 3.08 -16.14
CA LYS A 4 1.46 2.99 -14.68
C LYS A 4 0.03 2.83 -14.19
N SER A 5 -0.27 1.69 -13.58
CA SER A 5 -1.56 1.43 -12.96
C SER A 5 -1.92 2.60 -12.05
N LYS A 6 -3.12 3.15 -12.22
CA LYS A 6 -3.62 4.28 -11.41
C LYS A 6 -3.68 3.94 -9.91
N TYR A 7 -3.67 2.66 -9.57
CA TYR A 7 -3.82 2.15 -8.22
C TYR A 7 -2.69 1.19 -7.84
N TYR A 8 -2.24 1.29 -6.60
CA TYR A 8 -1.31 0.37 -5.96
C TYR A 8 -2.06 -0.55 -5.00
N ILE A 9 -1.70 -1.82 -4.95
CA ILE A 9 -2.34 -2.84 -4.10
C ILE A 9 -1.37 -3.30 -3.01
N ILE A 10 -1.86 -3.37 -1.78
CA ILE A 10 -1.16 -3.84 -0.59
C ILE A 10 -1.96 -4.99 0.00
N ASP A 11 -1.30 -6.10 0.32
CA ASP A 11 -1.90 -7.29 0.95
C ASP A 11 -1.75 -7.29 2.47
N ASN A 12 -0.83 -6.51 3.01
CA ASN A 12 -0.58 -6.37 4.44
C ASN A 12 -1.48 -5.27 5.06
N LYS A 13 -2.40 -5.69 5.94
CA LYS A 13 -3.33 -4.79 6.65
C LYS A 13 -2.61 -3.69 7.44
N ASN A 14 -1.59 -4.05 8.21
CA ASN A 14 -0.91 -3.09 9.08
C ASN A 14 -0.18 -2.03 8.24
N MET A 15 0.45 -2.45 7.14
CA MET A 15 1.09 -1.55 6.19
C MET A 15 0.09 -0.58 5.55
N ALA A 16 -1.09 -1.08 5.16
CA ALA A 16 -2.16 -0.23 4.63
C ALA A 16 -2.63 0.80 5.67
N ILE A 17 -2.83 0.39 6.93
CA ILE A 17 -3.20 1.31 8.03
C ILE A 17 -2.13 2.37 8.25
N THR A 18 -0.86 1.98 8.30
CA THR A 18 0.27 2.92 8.47
C THR A 18 0.32 3.94 7.34
N LEU A 19 0.19 3.50 6.09
CA LEU A 19 0.19 4.42 4.95
C LEU A 19 -1.04 5.33 4.94
N GLY A 20 -2.22 4.80 5.30
CA GLY A 20 -3.43 5.62 5.42
C GLY A 20 -3.28 6.71 6.47
N PHE A 21 -2.67 6.39 7.61
CA PHE A 21 -2.36 7.37 8.66
C PHE A 21 -1.36 8.43 8.20
N LEU A 22 -0.21 8.02 7.63
CA LEU A 22 0.83 8.95 7.17
C LEU A 22 0.36 9.89 6.06
N LEU A 23 -0.51 9.39 5.17
CA LEU A 23 -1.04 10.16 4.06
C LEU A 23 -2.27 10.98 4.44
N ASN A 24 -2.84 10.75 5.64
CA ASN A 24 -4.16 11.22 6.04
C ASN A 24 -5.23 10.93 4.97
N ARG A 25 -5.26 9.68 4.49
CA ARG A 25 -6.11 9.24 3.39
C ARG A 25 -6.63 7.83 3.63
N GLU A 26 -7.87 7.61 3.21
CA GLU A 26 -8.46 6.28 3.23
C GLU A 26 -7.98 5.43 2.03
N PHE A 27 -8.05 4.11 2.21
CA PHE A 27 -7.79 3.13 1.17
C PHE A 27 -9.02 2.29 0.90
N TYR A 28 -9.16 1.81 -0.34
CA TYR A 28 -10.20 0.87 -0.69
C TYR A 28 -9.84 -0.52 -0.18
N ARG A 29 -10.82 -1.28 0.31
CA ARG A 29 -10.64 -2.66 0.77
C ARG A 29 -11.60 -3.58 0.05
N TYR A 30 -11.08 -4.65 -0.54
CA TYR A 30 -11.89 -5.65 -1.25
C TYR A 30 -11.30 -7.06 -1.10
N ASP A 31 -12.10 -8.07 -1.46
CA ASP A 31 -11.66 -9.46 -1.45
C ASP A 31 -10.60 -9.72 -2.52
N ASP A 32 -9.55 -10.42 -2.11
CA ASP A 32 -8.55 -10.92 -3.05
C ASP A 32 -9.19 -11.99 -3.95
N ARG A 33 -9.21 -11.71 -5.26
CA ARG A 33 -9.79 -12.60 -6.26
C ARG A 33 -8.99 -13.89 -6.45
N PHE A 34 -7.72 -13.90 -6.05
CA PHE A 34 -6.83 -15.07 -6.17
C PHE A 34 -6.72 -15.85 -4.86
N ASN A 35 -6.89 -15.19 -3.73
CA ASN A 35 -6.77 -15.81 -2.41
C ASN A 35 -8.08 -15.69 -1.62
N LYS A 36 -8.90 -16.74 -1.68
CA LYS A 36 -10.20 -16.78 -0.98
C LYS A 36 -10.02 -16.48 0.51
N GLY A 37 -10.83 -15.56 1.03
CA GLY A 37 -10.81 -15.14 2.43
C GLY A 37 -9.73 -14.11 2.80
N LYS A 38 -8.85 -13.74 1.86
CA LYS A 38 -7.92 -12.62 2.05
C LYS A 38 -8.53 -11.32 1.55
N LYS A 39 -8.16 -10.21 2.21
CA LYS A 39 -8.49 -8.85 1.77
C LYS A 39 -7.22 -8.20 1.22
N VAL A 40 -7.41 -7.36 0.22
CA VAL A 40 -6.37 -6.45 -0.29
C VAL A 40 -6.83 -5.00 -0.13
N TYR A 41 -5.84 -4.11 -0.09
CA TYR A 41 -5.98 -2.69 0.19
C TYR A 41 -5.42 -1.89 -0.97
N SER A 42 -6.18 -0.93 -1.49
CA SER A 42 -5.80 -0.19 -2.68
C SER A 42 -5.75 1.32 -2.46
N PHE A 43 -4.65 1.91 -2.95
CA PHE A 43 -4.36 3.34 -2.89
C PHE A 43 -4.24 3.89 -4.31
N VAL A 44 -4.51 5.18 -4.47
CA VAL A 44 -4.15 5.91 -5.69
C VAL A 44 -2.62 6.01 -5.74
N ASP A 45 -2.02 5.60 -6.87
CA ASP A 45 -0.57 5.65 -7.07
C ASP A 45 -0.13 7.06 -7.53
N ASP A 46 -0.12 7.99 -6.58
CA ASP A 46 0.38 9.36 -6.77
C ASP A 46 1.77 9.57 -6.16
N ALA A 47 2.34 10.77 -6.36
CA ALA A 47 3.68 11.09 -5.88
C ALA A 47 3.80 11.00 -4.35
N LYS A 48 2.80 11.48 -3.60
CA LYS A 48 2.79 11.44 -2.13
C LYS A 48 2.72 10.02 -1.61
N PHE A 49 1.89 9.17 -2.24
CA PHE A 49 1.81 7.76 -1.92
C PHE A 49 3.17 7.08 -2.09
N ARG A 50 3.84 7.30 -3.23
CA ARG A 50 5.17 6.71 -3.50
C ARG A 50 6.21 7.14 -2.48
N GLU A 51 6.22 8.41 -2.11
CA GLU A 51 7.13 8.94 -1.08
C GLU A 51 6.91 8.26 0.27
N ALA A 52 5.66 8.20 0.75
CA ALA A 52 5.32 7.52 2.00
C ALA A 52 5.66 6.02 1.96
N LEU A 53 5.38 5.35 0.84
CA LEU A 53 5.71 3.94 0.62
C LEU A 53 7.22 3.70 0.70
N THR A 54 8.04 4.56 0.09
CA THR A 54 9.49 4.48 0.16
C THR A 54 9.99 4.62 1.60
N ILE A 55 9.50 5.62 2.34
CA ILE A 55 9.87 5.84 3.74
C ILE A 55 9.58 4.60 4.59
N VAL A 56 8.34 4.10 4.54
CA VAL A 56 7.92 2.93 5.33
C VAL A 56 8.74 1.68 4.96
N SER A 57 9.03 1.49 3.67
CA SER A 57 9.81 0.35 3.19
C SER A 57 11.27 0.42 3.65
N ASP A 58 11.87 1.61 3.64
CA ASP A 58 13.23 1.83 4.12
C ASP A 58 13.37 1.60 5.62
N PHE A 59 12.38 2.04 6.42
CA PHE A 59 12.32 1.75 7.86
C PHE A 59 12.27 0.25 8.13
N LYS A 60 11.39 -0.47 7.42
CA LYS A 60 11.26 -1.93 7.56
C LYS A 60 12.57 -2.64 7.21
N ARG A 61 13.28 -2.19 6.17
CA ARG A 61 14.57 -2.76 5.77
C ARG A 61 15.67 -2.51 6.80
N LYS A 62 15.70 -1.33 7.43
CA LYS A 62 16.70 -0.99 8.46
C LYS A 62 16.53 -1.78 9.75
N ASN A 63 15.29 -2.05 10.16
CA ASN A 63 14.99 -2.75 11.42
C ASN A 63 14.98 -4.29 11.32
N ASN A 64 15.08 -4.84 10.11
CA ASN A 64 15.23 -6.28 9.86
C ASN A 64 16.70 -6.72 9.72
N LYS A 65 17.66 -5.81 9.97
CA LYS A 65 19.10 -6.09 10.12
C LYS A 65 19.44 -6.07 11.60
#